data_AF-A0A1V9Y8N6-F1
#
_entry.id   AF-A0A1V9Y8N6-F1
#
_cell.length_a   1.000
_cell.length_b   1.000
_cell.length_c   1.000
_cell.angle_alpha   90.00
_cell.angle_beta   90.00
_cell.angle_gamma   90.00
#
_symmetry.space_group_name_H-M   'P 1'
#
loop_
_entity.id
_entity.type
_entity.pdbx_description
1 polymer ?
#
loop_
_entity_poly.entity_id
_entity_poly.type
_entity_poly.pdbx_seq_one_letter_code
_entity_poly.pdbx_strand_id
1 'polypeptide(L)'
;MEDAAVIKIQRVYRAHLARSRLHVLLKSVIKRYYDEDSGMYYYYNSITNTSTWVKPKLLGNEEVDDGNLLQTHLDDNEDIVQESIDPVDIVEKKLDVVESNQEDAEAVEAPKVDHDEELAVNDKVPSQVEAMEDNEERLKSQLKNTTAINPFSTEELSMIEEQFRKFDTDGSGSISMNELLTMLQSFGEVVTMQDVEKLVKEVDENSDGQVNLSEFIAILQNQREQNAYCPSIELAIMFGPQEIANLRKQFQLLDTDGSGEIDEQELAALMKNLGQDPRAIDIKAVIKEVDRDGNGMINFNEFCHIVYNMRSQSKTKFAALLTMGVAKGLLNDLGSVLASTKNKVSMWWNANRIAEEKRLQAKRERERERERLRLEAEAREKQYYEDELNRLEALEKERLTMVEGLRHEVLLEGDKENYPNRGQYARVHYVGMFENGKVFESSRTRGGALEFKVGCGHVIEGWDVALLRMSVGETAKITCAPKLAYGVKEGRPPKIPGNATLVFTIELIAIKEKVQQDGDSDSDVD
;
A
#
# COMPACT_ATOMS: atom_id res chain seq x y z
N MET A 1 -10.20 19.78 4.56
CA MET A 1 -8.88 19.90 5.22
C MET A 1 -8.06 18.61 5.09
N GLU A 2 -8.68 17.44 5.07
CA GLU A 2 -8.02 16.13 4.95
C GLU A 2 -7.25 15.94 3.62
N ASP A 3 -7.80 16.39 2.48
CA ASP A 3 -7.13 16.28 1.17
C ASP A 3 -5.81 17.07 1.09
N ALA A 4 -5.72 18.20 1.80
CA ALA A 4 -4.49 19.00 1.84
C ALA A 4 -3.38 18.31 2.64
N ALA A 5 -3.73 17.52 3.66
CA ALA A 5 -2.78 16.74 4.44
C ALA A 5 -2.27 15.53 3.62
N VAL A 6 -3.18 14.81 2.93
CA VAL A 6 -2.83 13.69 2.06
C VAL A 6 -1.90 14.13 0.92
N ILE A 7 -2.19 15.28 0.29
CA ILE A 7 -1.32 15.84 -0.76
C ILE A 7 0.05 16.24 -0.20
N LYS A 8 0.11 16.81 1.00
CA LYS A 8 1.40 17.14 1.66
C LYS A 8 2.21 15.88 1.95
N ILE A 9 1.59 14.83 2.50
CA ILE A 9 2.25 13.56 2.79
C ILE A 9 2.74 12.88 1.51
N GLN A 10 1.92 12.84 0.46
CA GLN A 10 2.33 12.30 -0.84
C GLN A 10 3.50 13.08 -1.46
N ARG A 11 3.52 14.41 -1.33
CA ARG A 11 4.65 15.24 -1.78
C ARG A 11 5.92 14.96 -0.98
N VAL A 12 5.82 14.80 0.34
CA VAL A 12 6.96 14.44 1.20
C VAL A 12 7.50 13.06 0.83
N TYR A 13 6.64 12.07 0.66
CA TYR A 13 7.04 10.71 0.28
C TYR A 13 7.71 10.66 -1.10
N ARG A 14 7.12 11.33 -2.11
CA ARG A 14 7.72 11.42 -3.45
C ARG A 14 9.06 12.15 -3.44
N ALA A 15 9.18 13.23 -2.64
CA ALA A 15 10.44 13.95 -2.47
C ALA A 15 11.50 13.08 -1.78
N HIS A 16 11.12 12.29 -0.78
CA HIS A 16 12.01 11.34 -0.11
C HIS A 16 12.50 10.25 -1.09
N LEU A 17 11.58 9.63 -1.85
CA LEU A 17 11.92 8.61 -2.84
C LEU A 17 12.84 9.16 -3.95
N ALA A 18 12.58 10.40 -4.42
CA ALA A 18 13.42 11.07 -5.41
C ALA A 18 14.83 11.37 -4.87
N ARG A 19 14.95 11.83 -3.61
CA ARG A 19 16.24 12.06 -2.97
C ARG A 19 17.03 10.78 -2.78
N SER A 20 16.37 9.68 -2.36
CA SER A 20 17.00 8.38 -2.20
C SER A 20 17.55 7.84 -3.53
N ARG A 21 16.76 7.90 -4.60
CA ARG A 21 17.21 7.53 -5.96
C ARG A 21 18.39 8.38 -6.44
N LEU A 22 18.33 9.71 -6.23
CA LEU A 22 19.41 10.62 -6.59
C LEU A 22 20.69 10.35 -5.79
N HIS A 23 20.57 9.99 -4.51
CA HIS A 23 21.69 9.62 -3.66
C HIS A 23 22.39 8.35 -4.16
N VAL A 24 21.64 7.31 -4.54
CA VAL A 24 22.18 6.08 -5.14
C VAL A 24 22.91 6.39 -6.46
N LEU A 25 22.30 7.20 -7.33
CA LEU A 25 22.93 7.63 -8.58
C LEU A 25 24.22 8.41 -8.33
N LEU A 26 24.23 9.34 -7.36
CA LEU A 26 25.43 10.10 -7.01
C LEU A 26 26.54 9.22 -6.46
N LYS A 27 26.24 8.23 -5.60
CA LYS A 27 27.24 7.24 -5.12
C LYS A 27 27.82 6.41 -6.27
N SER A 28 27.03 6.09 -7.29
CA SER A 28 27.52 5.33 -8.46
C SER A 28 28.44 6.13 -9.39
N VAL A 29 28.36 7.47 -9.34
CA VAL A 29 29.06 8.37 -10.29
C VAL A 29 30.21 9.13 -9.63
N ILE A 30 30.08 9.49 -8.35
CA ILE A 30 31.05 10.31 -7.64
C ILE A 30 31.90 9.44 -6.72
N LYS A 31 33.21 9.43 -6.99
CA LYS A 31 34.21 8.70 -6.19
C LYS A 31 35.04 9.67 -5.36
N ARG A 32 35.45 9.24 -4.16
CA ARG A 32 36.34 9.98 -3.26
C ARG A 32 37.78 9.50 -3.46
N TYR A 33 38.73 10.44 -3.54
CA TYR A 33 40.15 10.17 -3.67
C TYR A 33 40.93 11.02 -2.67
N TYR A 34 42.00 10.46 -2.10
CA TYR A 34 42.93 11.17 -1.22
C TYR A 34 44.10 11.73 -2.05
N ASP A 35 44.43 13.00 -1.85
CA ASP A 35 45.58 13.64 -2.49
C ASP A 35 46.73 13.78 -1.50
N GLU A 36 47.84 13.09 -1.74
CA GLU A 36 49.00 13.04 -0.84
C GLU A 36 49.73 14.39 -0.74
N ASP A 37 49.69 15.20 -1.81
CA ASP A 37 50.38 16.50 -1.87
C ASP A 37 49.67 17.58 -1.04
N SER A 38 48.33 17.60 -1.05
CA SER A 38 47.52 18.55 -0.27
C SER A 38 47.05 18.02 1.08
N GLY A 39 47.12 16.70 1.31
CA GLY A 39 46.61 16.04 2.51
C GLY A 39 45.08 16.06 2.63
N MET A 40 44.37 16.29 1.52
CA MET A 40 42.92 16.50 1.47
C MET A 40 42.25 15.52 0.53
N TYR A 41 40.98 15.22 0.78
CA TYR A 41 40.16 14.44 -0.16
C TYR A 41 39.57 15.32 -1.26
N TYR A 42 39.51 14.80 -2.48
CA TYR A 42 38.72 15.36 -3.59
C TYR A 42 37.70 14.35 -4.12
N TYR A 43 36.68 14.88 -4.79
CA TYR A 43 35.57 14.11 -5.34
C TYR A 43 35.61 14.18 -6.87
N TYR A 44 35.70 13.01 -7.51
CA TYR A 44 35.74 12.88 -8.95
C TYR A 44 34.39 12.40 -9.50
N ASN A 45 33.83 13.13 -10.45
CA ASN A 45 32.63 12.73 -11.17
C ASN A 45 33.02 11.97 -12.45
N SER A 46 32.68 10.68 -12.54
CA SER A 46 33.03 9.80 -13.65
C SER A 46 32.26 10.07 -14.95
N ILE A 47 31.15 10.80 -14.90
CA ILE A 47 30.35 11.16 -16.08
C ILE A 47 30.89 12.45 -16.70
N THR A 48 31.16 13.47 -15.89
CA THR A 48 31.63 14.78 -16.39
C THR A 48 33.15 14.87 -16.49
N ASN A 49 33.89 13.88 -15.95
CA ASN A 49 35.35 13.85 -15.85
C ASN A 49 35.93 15.11 -15.17
N THR A 50 35.24 15.59 -14.13
CA THR A 50 35.66 16.78 -13.36
C THR A 50 35.89 16.44 -11.90
N SER A 51 36.92 17.04 -11.31
CA SER A 51 37.22 16.94 -9.87
C SER A 51 36.77 18.18 -9.12
N THR A 52 36.32 18.01 -7.88
CA THR A 52 36.01 19.10 -6.95
C THR A 52 36.55 18.79 -5.56
N TRP A 53 37.08 19.80 -4.90
CA TRP A 53 37.51 19.72 -3.49
C TRP A 53 36.34 19.84 -2.51
N VAL A 54 35.18 20.29 -2.99
CA VAL A 54 33.98 20.50 -2.16
C VAL A 54 33.06 19.28 -2.25
N LYS A 55 32.77 18.66 -1.09
CA LYS A 55 31.84 17.52 -0.99
C LYS A 55 30.44 17.89 -1.52
N PRO A 56 29.90 17.15 -2.50
CA PRO A 56 28.53 17.37 -2.95
C PRO A 56 27.52 17.16 -1.80
N LYS A 57 26.66 18.17 -1.55
CA LYS A 57 25.74 18.19 -0.39
C LYS A 57 24.81 16.98 -0.29
N LEU A 58 24.48 16.36 -1.42
CA LEU A 58 23.55 15.22 -1.48
C LEU A 58 24.24 13.86 -1.28
N LEU A 59 25.57 13.81 -1.11
CA LEU A 59 26.33 12.58 -0.88
C LEU A 59 26.23 12.08 0.59
N GLY A 60 25.55 12.81 1.48
CA GLY A 60 25.33 12.42 2.88
C GLY A 60 26.61 12.48 3.74
N ASN A 61 26.52 12.05 5.00
CA ASN A 61 27.65 12.02 5.94
C ASN A 61 28.37 10.67 6.04
N GLU A 62 27.84 9.62 5.41
CA GLU A 62 28.45 8.29 5.39
C GLU A 62 29.80 8.30 4.66
N GLU A 63 30.74 7.49 5.14
CA GLU A 63 32.06 7.31 4.56
C GLU A 63 31.91 6.65 3.19
N VAL A 64 32.35 7.34 2.14
CA VAL A 64 32.33 6.84 0.77
C VAL A 64 33.56 5.95 0.60
N ASP A 65 33.32 4.70 0.25
CA ASP A 65 34.32 3.63 0.12
C ASP A 65 35.59 4.11 -0.60
N ASP A 66 36.73 3.91 0.06
CA ASP A 66 38.03 4.38 -0.40
C ASP A 66 38.42 3.54 -1.62
N GLY A 67 38.63 4.20 -2.76
CA GLY A 67 38.84 3.58 -4.07
C GLY A 67 40.11 2.75 -4.26
N ASN A 68 40.51 1.93 -3.28
CA ASN A 68 41.58 0.95 -3.39
C ASN A 68 41.05 -0.33 -4.03
N LEU A 69 41.37 -0.54 -5.31
CA LEU A 69 41.27 -1.84 -5.95
C LEU A 69 42.44 -2.73 -5.52
N LEU A 70 42.17 -3.94 -5.01
CA LEU A 70 42.89 -5.18 -5.35
C LEU A 70 42.11 -6.45 -4.93
N GLN A 71 41.45 -7.04 -5.94
CA GLN A 71 41.19 -8.46 -6.24
C GLN A 71 40.96 -9.51 -5.12
N THR A 72 39.76 -10.11 -5.15
CA THR A 72 39.62 -11.57 -5.36
C THR A 72 38.38 -11.90 -6.21
N HIS A 73 38.59 -12.83 -7.13
CA HIS A 73 37.69 -13.38 -8.14
C HIS A 73 36.54 -14.23 -7.59
N LEU A 74 35.35 -14.01 -8.18
CA LEU A 74 34.40 -14.97 -8.80
C LEU A 74 33.77 -16.08 -7.95
N ASP A 75 32.43 -16.08 -7.86
CA ASP A 75 31.59 -17.04 -8.61
C ASP A 75 30.08 -16.68 -8.50
N ASP A 76 29.45 -16.65 -9.68
CA ASP A 76 28.08 -17.07 -10.05
C ASP A 76 26.81 -16.51 -9.36
N ASN A 77 26.10 -15.61 -10.05
CA ASN A 77 24.88 -15.98 -10.80
C ASN A 77 24.31 -14.79 -11.62
N GLU A 78 24.23 -15.01 -12.93
CA GLU A 78 23.28 -14.40 -13.89
C GLU A 78 21.83 -14.60 -13.35
N ASP A 79 20.85 -13.72 -13.48
CA ASP A 79 20.35 -13.04 -14.67
C ASP A 79 19.52 -11.79 -14.27
N ILE A 80 19.82 -10.66 -14.89
CA ILE A 80 18.88 -9.53 -15.04
C ILE A 80 18.52 -9.51 -16.52
N VAL A 81 17.37 -10.07 -16.88
CA VAL A 81 16.77 -9.83 -18.19
C VAL A 81 15.75 -8.71 -18.05
N GLN A 82 16.08 -7.57 -18.67
CA GLN A 82 15.10 -6.59 -19.12
C GLN A 82 14.16 -7.27 -20.12
N GLU A 83 12.85 -7.19 -19.92
CA GLU A 83 11.96 -7.12 -21.09
C GLU A 83 10.62 -6.47 -20.74
N SER A 84 10.18 -5.66 -21.68
CA SER A 84 8.95 -4.88 -21.70
C SER A 84 8.09 -5.38 -22.86
N ILE A 85 6.75 -5.32 -22.66
CA ILE A 85 5.65 -5.24 -23.64
C ILE A 85 4.78 -6.51 -23.81
N ASP A 86 3.46 -6.24 -23.74
CA ASP A 86 2.24 -7.06 -23.66
C ASP A 86 1.78 -7.74 -25.01
N PRO A 87 0.50 -8.16 -25.23
CA PRO A 87 -0.30 -9.26 -24.65
C PRO A 87 -1.06 -10.16 -25.69
N VAL A 88 -1.73 -11.23 -25.21
CA VAL A 88 -2.87 -12.03 -25.79
C VAL A 88 -2.57 -13.22 -26.73
N ASP A 89 -2.93 -14.45 -26.30
CA ASP A 89 -3.80 -15.43 -27.02
C ASP A 89 -4.14 -16.71 -26.20
N ILE A 90 -5.35 -16.75 -25.64
CA ILE A 90 -6.47 -17.71 -25.89
C ILE A 90 -6.16 -19.24 -26.13
N VAL A 91 -6.69 -20.08 -25.21
CA VAL A 91 -7.50 -21.32 -25.40
C VAL A 91 -6.92 -22.76 -25.28
N GLU A 92 -7.48 -23.44 -24.24
CA GLU A 92 -8.04 -24.81 -24.12
C GLU A 92 -7.22 -26.12 -23.99
N LYS A 93 -7.80 -26.95 -23.08
CA LYS A 93 -7.85 -28.42 -23.00
C LYS A 93 -6.57 -29.12 -22.50
N LYS A 94 -6.63 -30.12 -21.59
CA LYS A 94 -7.69 -31.10 -21.32
C LYS A 94 -7.42 -31.81 -19.98
N LEU A 95 -8.50 -32.18 -19.28
CA LEU A 95 -8.54 -33.22 -18.26
C LEU A 95 -8.10 -34.59 -18.82
N ASP A 96 -7.48 -35.42 -17.96
CA ASP A 96 -7.75 -36.86 -17.71
C ASP A 96 -7.00 -37.23 -16.40
N VAL A 97 -7.66 -37.36 -15.24
CA VAL A 97 -8.23 -38.59 -14.62
C VAL A 97 -7.22 -39.74 -14.50
N VAL A 98 -6.83 -40.09 -13.26
CA VAL A 98 -6.91 -41.47 -12.73
C VAL A 98 -7.19 -41.42 -11.21
N GLU A 99 -8.14 -42.27 -10.85
CA GLU A 99 -8.76 -42.62 -9.57
C GLU A 99 -7.81 -43.03 -8.44
N SER A 100 -8.25 -42.84 -7.18
CA SER A 100 -8.59 -43.99 -6.32
C SER A 100 -9.18 -43.57 -4.96
N ASN A 101 -10.35 -44.18 -4.68
CA ASN A 101 -10.86 -44.67 -3.39
C ASN A 101 -11.82 -43.80 -2.56
N GLN A 102 -13.10 -44.20 -2.63
CA GLN A 102 -14.17 -44.04 -1.65
C GLN A 102 -13.99 -45.00 -0.45
N GLU A 103 -14.56 -44.58 0.67
CA GLU A 103 -15.29 -45.33 1.72
C GLU A 103 -15.38 -44.36 2.92
N ASP A 104 -16.44 -44.15 3.68
CA ASP A 104 -17.88 -44.42 3.64
C ASP A 104 -18.44 -43.71 4.91
N ALA A 105 -19.73 -43.34 4.89
CA ALA A 105 -20.62 -43.10 6.06
C ALA A 105 -20.27 -41.92 7.03
N GLU A 106 -21.19 -41.18 7.66
CA GLU A 106 -22.64 -41.27 7.85
C GLU A 106 -23.12 -39.90 8.36
N ALA A 107 -24.32 -39.48 7.96
CA ALA A 107 -25.01 -38.30 8.46
C ALA A 107 -25.75 -38.65 9.77
N VAL A 108 -25.64 -37.80 10.79
CA VAL A 108 -26.60 -37.79 11.91
C VAL A 108 -27.01 -36.36 12.25
N GLU A 109 -28.32 -36.24 12.33
CA GLU A 109 -29.20 -35.09 12.39
C GLU A 109 -29.23 -34.43 13.78
N ALA A 110 -29.47 -33.12 13.80
CA ALA A 110 -29.69 -32.33 15.02
C ALA A 110 -31.17 -32.36 15.44
N PRO A 111 -31.50 -32.31 16.74
CA PRO A 111 -32.83 -31.90 17.18
C PRO A 111 -32.82 -30.52 17.86
N LYS A 112 -33.75 -29.66 17.41
CA LYS A 112 -34.23 -28.47 18.12
C LYS A 112 -35.33 -28.88 19.10
N VAL A 113 -35.35 -28.28 20.30
CA VAL A 113 -36.59 -28.14 21.10
C VAL A 113 -36.55 -26.79 21.83
N ASP A 114 -37.64 -26.06 21.70
CA ASP A 114 -37.93 -24.77 22.33
C ASP A 114 -38.66 -24.92 23.68
N HIS A 115 -38.54 -23.84 24.46
CA HIS A 115 -39.46 -23.27 25.46
C HIS A 115 -39.51 -23.75 26.93
N ASP A 116 -39.12 -22.76 27.77
CA ASP A 116 -39.78 -22.20 28.96
C ASP A 116 -39.91 -23.01 30.26
N GLU A 117 -39.19 -22.54 31.30
CA GLU A 117 -39.78 -22.38 32.64
C GLU A 117 -38.99 -21.34 33.47
N GLU A 118 -39.72 -20.34 33.94
CA GLU A 118 -39.28 -19.23 34.81
C GLU A 118 -39.57 -19.61 36.28
N LEU A 119 -38.57 -19.49 37.17
CA LEU A 119 -38.78 -19.36 38.63
C LEU A 119 -37.58 -18.63 39.27
N ALA A 120 -37.88 -17.51 39.92
CA ALA A 120 -36.95 -16.59 40.57
C ALA A 120 -36.34 -17.13 41.89
N VAL A 121 -35.17 -16.62 42.31
CA VAL A 121 -34.88 -15.96 43.62
C VAL A 121 -33.42 -15.45 43.65
N ASN A 122 -33.30 -14.11 43.75
CA ASN A 122 -32.38 -13.22 44.47
C ASN A 122 -30.88 -13.55 44.80
N ASP A 123 -30.12 -12.45 44.66
CA ASP A 123 -28.96 -11.97 45.43
C ASP A 123 -27.51 -12.26 44.97
N LYS A 124 -26.84 -11.15 44.64
CA LYS A 124 -25.43 -10.75 44.89
C LYS A 124 -24.39 -10.75 43.74
N VAL A 125 -23.71 -9.59 43.72
CA VAL A 125 -22.36 -9.23 43.22
C VAL A 125 -22.26 -8.86 41.72
N PRO A 126 -21.91 -7.60 41.37
CA PRO A 126 -21.45 -7.27 40.03
C PRO A 126 -20.12 -8.00 39.80
N SER A 127 -20.10 -8.90 38.82
CA SER A 127 -18.94 -9.73 38.52
C SER A 127 -17.83 -8.88 37.88
N GLN A 128 -16.57 -9.19 38.24
CA GLN A 128 -15.34 -8.54 37.79
C GLN A 128 -15.10 -8.58 36.26
N VAL A 129 -16.00 -9.22 35.50
CA VAL A 129 -15.86 -9.50 34.07
C VAL A 129 -16.31 -8.30 33.22
N GLU A 130 -17.39 -7.61 33.61
CA GLU A 130 -17.89 -6.42 32.90
C GLU A 130 -16.94 -5.22 33.05
N ALA A 131 -16.28 -5.08 34.21
CA ALA A 131 -15.28 -4.04 34.44
C ALA A 131 -13.97 -4.26 33.66
N MET A 132 -13.68 -5.49 33.24
CA MET A 132 -12.50 -5.82 32.42
C MET A 132 -12.75 -5.56 30.93
N GLU A 133 -13.94 -5.86 30.43
CA GLU A 133 -14.31 -5.62 29.02
C GLU A 133 -14.41 -4.12 28.70
N ASP A 134 -14.99 -3.32 29.61
CA ASP A 134 -15.06 -1.86 29.49
C ASP A 134 -13.68 -1.19 29.54
N ASN A 135 -12.73 -1.79 30.27
CA ASN A 135 -11.36 -1.30 30.36
C ASN A 135 -10.59 -1.61 29.07
N GLU A 136 -10.80 -2.79 28.47
CA GLU A 136 -10.18 -3.19 27.21
C GLU A 136 -10.65 -2.32 26.02
N GLU A 137 -11.93 -1.94 25.97
CA GLU A 137 -12.46 -1.04 24.94
C GLU A 137 -11.99 0.42 25.12
N ARG A 138 -11.90 0.91 26.36
CA ARG A 138 -11.30 2.22 26.65
C ARG A 138 -9.82 2.26 26.25
N LEU A 139 -9.05 1.20 26.52
CA LEU A 139 -7.66 1.11 26.08
C LEU A 139 -7.53 1.09 24.55
N LYS A 140 -8.36 0.30 23.84
CA LYS A 140 -8.38 0.25 22.36
C LYS A 140 -8.69 1.61 21.73
N SER A 141 -9.48 2.44 22.40
CA SER A 141 -9.81 3.79 21.92
C SER A 141 -8.73 4.82 22.24
N GLN A 142 -8.05 4.72 23.39
CA GLN A 142 -6.91 5.56 23.74
C GLN A 142 -5.68 5.27 22.86
N LEU A 143 -5.41 4.00 22.53
CA LEU A 143 -4.29 3.60 21.67
C LEU A 143 -4.46 3.98 20.19
N LYS A 144 -5.70 4.20 19.73
CA LYS A 144 -5.98 4.61 18.34
C LYS A 144 -5.62 6.06 18.04
N ASN A 145 -5.46 6.90 19.07
CA ASN A 145 -5.16 8.32 18.91
C ASN A 145 -3.67 8.66 19.00
N THR A 146 -2.80 7.69 19.32
CA THR A 146 -1.34 7.90 19.30
C THR A 146 -0.80 7.57 17.91
N THR A 147 -0.38 8.62 17.23
CA THR A 147 0.07 8.68 15.84
C THR A 147 1.36 7.88 15.57
N ALA A 148 1.28 6.56 15.37
CA ALA A 148 2.22 5.74 14.60
C ALA A 148 1.70 4.29 14.59
N ILE A 149 2.03 3.51 13.57
CA ILE A 149 1.79 2.06 13.59
C ILE A 149 2.59 1.51 14.78
N ASN A 150 1.93 1.22 15.90
CA ASN A 150 2.60 0.62 17.06
C ASN A 150 3.23 -0.70 16.57
N PRO A 151 4.58 -0.83 16.58
CA PRO A 151 5.29 -1.98 16.03
C PRO A 151 5.14 -3.22 16.91
N PHE A 152 4.51 -3.10 18.08
CA PHE A 152 4.20 -4.20 18.98
C PHE A 152 2.78 -4.76 18.74
N SER A 153 2.62 -6.08 18.89
CA SER A 153 1.32 -6.75 18.83
C SER A 153 0.47 -6.42 20.08
N THR A 154 -0.84 -6.65 20.00
CA THR A 154 -1.76 -6.45 21.14
C THR A 154 -1.34 -7.25 22.38
N GLU A 155 -0.83 -8.46 22.15
CA GLU A 155 -0.35 -9.36 23.19
C GLU A 155 0.99 -8.89 23.77
N GLU A 156 1.89 -8.35 22.94
CA GLU A 156 3.14 -7.73 23.41
C GLU A 156 2.83 -6.54 24.32
N LEU A 157 1.88 -5.70 23.93
CA LEU A 157 1.46 -4.55 24.71
C LEU A 157 0.83 -4.97 26.04
N SER A 158 0.01 -6.02 26.05
CA SER A 158 -0.56 -6.57 27.29
C SER A 158 0.53 -7.09 28.24
N MET A 159 1.56 -7.76 27.71
CA MET A 159 2.68 -8.24 28.52
C MET A 159 3.56 -7.10 29.04
N ILE A 160 3.88 -6.12 28.18
CA ILE A 160 4.60 -4.91 28.56
C ILE A 160 3.85 -4.20 29.68
N GLU A 161 2.53 -4.06 29.56
CA GLU A 161 1.69 -3.43 30.58
C GLU A 161 1.66 -4.23 31.89
N GLU A 162 1.54 -5.56 31.83
CA GLU A 162 1.57 -6.41 33.04
C GLU A 162 2.91 -6.26 33.79
N GLN A 163 4.01 -6.18 33.06
CA GLN A 163 5.34 -6.07 33.64
C GLN A 163 5.63 -4.64 34.12
N PHE A 164 5.19 -3.64 33.36
CA PHE A 164 5.23 -2.24 33.76
C PHE A 164 4.57 -2.06 35.13
N ARG A 165 3.38 -2.64 35.36
CA ARG A 165 2.70 -2.61 36.66
C ARG A 165 3.45 -3.32 37.79
N LYS A 166 4.31 -4.29 37.47
CA LYS A 166 5.14 -4.98 38.47
C LYS A 166 6.40 -4.19 38.83
N PHE A 167 6.87 -3.35 37.93
CA PHE A 167 7.99 -2.43 38.16
C PHE A 167 7.56 -1.11 38.80
N ASP A 168 6.32 -0.68 38.58
CA ASP A 168 5.63 0.38 39.32
C ASP A 168 5.30 -0.11 40.73
N THR A 169 6.24 0.07 41.65
CA THR A 169 6.15 -0.48 43.01
C THR A 169 5.26 0.33 43.92
N ASP A 170 5.11 1.63 43.64
CA ASP A 170 4.24 2.53 44.39
C ASP A 170 2.81 2.61 43.84
N GLY A 171 2.56 2.02 42.66
CA GLY A 171 1.25 1.93 42.03
C GLY A 171 0.77 3.27 41.48
N SER A 172 1.71 4.18 41.19
CA SER A 172 1.41 5.52 40.67
C SER A 172 0.89 5.51 39.23
N GLY A 173 1.02 4.39 38.52
CA GLY A 173 0.73 4.25 37.09
C GLY A 173 1.85 4.77 36.21
N SER A 174 3.00 5.13 36.79
CA SER A 174 4.20 5.61 36.11
C SER A 174 5.44 4.97 36.75
N ILE A 175 6.53 4.84 36.00
CA ILE A 175 7.80 4.37 36.55
C ILE A 175 8.67 5.59 36.83
N SER A 176 9.02 5.80 38.10
CA SER A 176 9.97 6.85 38.48
C SER A 176 11.39 6.56 37.97
N MET A 177 12.24 7.58 37.82
CA MET A 177 13.64 7.37 37.44
C MET A 177 14.38 6.42 38.39
N ASN A 178 14.02 6.40 39.68
CA ASN A 178 14.60 5.50 40.68
C ASN A 178 14.17 4.05 40.46
N GLU A 179 12.91 3.81 40.10
CA GLU A 179 12.41 2.47 39.76
C GLU A 179 13.02 1.98 38.45
N LEU A 180 13.13 2.85 37.44
CA LEU A 180 13.79 2.54 36.18
C LEU A 180 15.28 2.21 36.38
N LEU A 181 15.98 2.98 37.22
CA LEU A 181 17.36 2.71 37.61
C LEU A 181 17.48 1.35 38.32
N THR A 182 16.60 1.07 39.28
CA THR A 182 16.60 -0.18 40.03
C THR A 182 16.35 -1.38 39.11
N MET A 183 15.42 -1.23 38.16
CA MET A 183 15.15 -2.22 37.13
C MET A 183 16.41 -2.51 36.30
N LEU A 184 17.08 -1.47 35.76
CA LEU A 184 18.28 -1.65 34.94
C LEU A 184 19.45 -2.25 35.73
N GLN A 185 19.69 -1.78 36.95
CA GLN A 185 20.74 -2.30 37.83
C GLN A 185 20.49 -3.77 38.24
N SER A 186 19.23 -4.21 38.26
CA SER A 186 18.90 -5.61 38.56
C SER A 186 19.49 -6.61 37.57
N PHE A 187 19.89 -6.14 36.38
CA PHE A 187 20.58 -6.94 35.35
C PHE A 187 22.11 -6.90 35.43
N GLY A 188 22.68 -6.25 36.44
CA GLY A 188 24.13 -6.21 36.66
C GLY A 188 24.85 -5.18 35.77
N GLU A 189 24.11 -4.37 35.01
CA GLU A 189 24.67 -3.26 34.26
C GLU A 189 25.06 -2.10 35.20
N VAL A 190 26.21 -1.48 34.93
CA VAL A 190 26.65 -0.26 35.63
C VAL A 190 25.92 0.93 35.01
N VAL A 191 24.65 1.10 35.35
CA VAL A 191 23.83 2.23 34.90
C VAL A 191 23.87 3.34 35.92
N THR A 192 24.17 4.57 35.47
CA THR A 192 24.16 5.76 36.31
C THR A 192 22.83 6.51 36.19
N MET A 193 22.53 7.35 37.18
CA MET A 193 21.35 8.22 37.13
C MET A 193 21.33 9.14 35.91
N GLN A 194 22.51 9.53 35.39
CA GLN A 194 22.62 10.37 34.19
C GLN A 194 22.22 9.61 32.92
N ASP A 195 22.43 8.31 32.88
CA ASP A 195 22.03 7.48 31.73
C ASP A 195 20.51 7.29 31.71
N VAL A 196 19.92 7.08 32.89
CA VAL A 196 18.47 7.05 33.07
C VAL A 196 17.83 8.39 32.71
N GLU A 197 18.40 9.50 33.17
CA GLU A 197 17.90 10.85 32.87
C GLU A 197 17.90 11.12 31.35
N LYS A 198 18.91 10.66 30.61
CA LYS A 198 18.93 10.76 29.13
C LYS A 198 17.81 9.93 28.50
N LEU A 199 17.64 8.68 28.93
CA LEU A 199 16.59 7.79 28.41
C LEU A 199 15.19 8.36 28.64
N VAL A 200 14.93 8.87 29.85
CA VAL A 200 13.64 9.50 30.20
C VAL A 200 13.43 10.77 29.39
N LYS A 201 14.44 11.66 29.31
CA LYS A 201 14.33 12.93 28.58
C LYS A 201 14.01 12.78 27.08
N GLU A 202 14.36 11.65 26.47
CA GLU A 202 14.05 11.38 25.06
C GLU A 202 12.57 11.08 24.81
N VAL A 203 11.84 10.62 25.83
CA VAL A 203 10.44 10.17 25.71
C VAL A 203 9.46 10.91 26.60
N ASP A 204 9.94 11.60 27.62
CA ASP A 204 9.16 12.36 28.62
C ASP A 204 8.56 13.62 27.96
N GLU A 205 7.41 13.42 27.30
CA GLU A 205 6.71 14.49 26.57
C GLU A 205 6.10 15.52 27.52
N ASN A 206 5.68 15.09 28.72
CA ASN A 206 5.00 15.94 29.68
C ASN A 206 5.97 16.61 30.68
N SER A 207 7.27 16.25 30.64
CA SER A 207 8.35 16.74 31.50
C SER A 207 8.07 16.56 32.99
N ASP A 208 7.38 15.49 33.37
CA ASP A 208 7.07 15.17 34.77
C ASP A 208 8.19 14.36 35.45
N GLY A 209 9.20 13.94 34.69
CA GLY A 209 10.35 13.17 35.18
C GLY A 209 10.01 11.74 35.57
N GLN A 210 8.83 11.25 35.20
CA GLN A 210 8.40 9.87 35.32
C GLN A 210 8.18 9.29 33.91
N VAL A 211 7.99 7.98 33.84
CA VAL A 211 7.75 7.29 32.57
C VAL A 211 6.41 6.59 32.65
N ASN A 212 5.40 7.13 31.99
CA ASN A 212 4.11 6.45 31.87
C ASN A 212 4.19 5.30 30.84
N LEU A 213 3.14 4.48 30.75
CA LEU A 213 3.12 3.30 29.86
C LEU A 213 3.39 3.65 28.38
N SER A 214 2.88 4.78 27.90
CA SER A 214 3.07 5.19 26.50
C SER A 214 4.51 5.60 26.23
N GLU A 215 5.12 6.32 27.16
CA GLU A 215 6.52 6.74 27.10
C GLU A 215 7.46 5.53 27.24
N PHE A 216 7.12 4.58 28.10
CA PHE A 216 7.87 3.32 28.25
C PHE A 216 7.85 2.52 26.94
N ILE A 217 6.70 2.44 26.27
CA ILE A 217 6.61 1.82 24.94
C ILE A 217 7.48 2.57 23.92
N ALA A 218 7.51 3.91 23.96
CA ALA A 218 8.38 4.70 23.08
C ALA A 218 9.87 4.43 23.33
N ILE A 219 10.30 4.25 24.59
CA ILE A 219 11.69 3.83 24.91
C ILE A 219 12.01 2.51 24.22
N LEU A 220 11.11 1.52 24.31
CA LEU A 220 11.29 0.21 23.69
C LEU A 220 11.38 0.29 22.16
N GLN A 221 10.54 1.13 21.54
CA GLN A 221 10.57 1.36 20.09
C GLN A 221 11.90 1.99 19.68
N ASN A 222 12.32 3.06 20.37
CA ASN A 222 13.53 3.81 20.04
C ASN A 222 14.79 2.93 20.19
N GLN A 223 14.87 2.12 21.25
CA GLN A 223 15.99 1.18 21.41
C GLN A 223 16.03 0.09 20.33
N ARG A 224 14.86 -0.39 19.89
CA ARG A 224 14.75 -1.38 18.81
C ARG A 224 15.16 -0.80 17.45
N GLU A 225 14.83 0.46 17.18
CA GLU A 225 15.14 1.12 15.90
C GLU A 225 16.60 1.56 15.78
N GLN A 226 17.23 1.97 16.89
CA GLN A 226 18.62 2.45 16.88
C GLN A 226 19.68 1.32 16.91
N ASN A 227 19.28 0.04 16.99
CA ASN A 227 20.16 -1.10 17.29
C ASN A 227 21.00 -0.92 18.58
N ALA A 228 20.73 0.12 19.36
CA ALA A 228 21.32 0.38 20.67
C ALA A 228 20.54 -0.37 21.76
N TYR A 229 20.28 -1.65 21.50
CA TYR A 229 19.54 -2.53 22.39
C TYR A 229 20.19 -2.49 23.77
N CYS A 230 19.51 -1.92 24.76
CA CYS A 230 19.81 -2.14 26.15
C CYS A 230 19.15 -3.49 26.49
N PRO A 231 19.91 -4.59 26.47
CA PRO A 231 19.29 -5.90 26.51
C PRO A 231 18.57 -6.14 27.85
N SER A 232 18.99 -5.41 28.89
CA SER A 232 18.38 -5.40 30.21
C SER A 232 16.90 -4.97 30.21
N ILE A 233 16.46 -4.00 29.38
CA ILE A 233 15.03 -3.61 29.33
C ILE A 233 14.18 -4.73 28.69
N GLU A 234 14.66 -5.34 27.61
CA GLU A 234 13.96 -6.48 26.99
C GLU A 234 13.88 -7.66 27.97
N LEU A 235 14.99 -7.99 28.63
CA LEU A 235 15.01 -9.04 29.65
C LEU A 235 14.10 -8.70 30.85
N ALA A 236 14.00 -7.42 31.22
CA ALA A 236 13.09 -6.94 32.27
C ALA A 236 11.64 -7.27 31.96
N ILE A 237 11.21 -7.02 30.73
CA ILE A 237 9.85 -7.32 30.26
C ILE A 237 9.64 -8.83 30.14
N MET A 238 10.68 -9.58 29.80
CA MET A 238 10.56 -11.03 29.60
C MET A 238 10.43 -11.83 30.90
N PHE A 239 11.17 -11.43 31.93
CA PHE A 239 11.23 -12.15 33.22
C PHE A 239 10.46 -11.41 34.33
N GLY A 240 10.44 -10.09 34.35
CA GLY A 240 9.84 -9.34 35.45
C GLY A 240 10.58 -9.50 36.78
N PRO A 241 10.24 -8.69 37.80
CA PRO A 241 11.06 -8.52 39.01
C PRO A 241 11.33 -9.83 39.77
N GLN A 242 10.30 -10.66 39.94
CA GLN A 242 10.39 -11.89 40.73
C GLN A 242 11.22 -12.97 40.02
N GLU A 243 11.07 -13.11 38.70
CA GLU A 243 11.78 -14.13 37.93
C GLU A 243 13.25 -13.70 37.78
N ILE A 244 13.54 -12.41 37.62
CA ILE A 244 14.91 -11.85 37.71
C ILE A 244 15.54 -12.15 39.06
N ALA A 245 14.82 -11.91 40.16
CA ALA A 245 15.33 -12.21 41.50
C ALA A 245 15.64 -13.70 41.69
N ASN A 246 14.82 -14.59 41.12
CA ASN A 246 15.08 -16.02 41.11
C ASN A 246 16.30 -16.36 40.26
N LEU A 247 16.41 -15.83 39.03
CA LEU A 247 17.57 -16.01 38.17
C LEU A 247 18.87 -15.56 38.83
N ARG A 248 18.84 -14.43 39.55
CA ARG A 248 19.99 -13.91 40.29
C ARG A 248 20.43 -14.85 41.40
N LYS A 249 19.50 -15.47 42.13
CA LYS A 249 19.83 -16.51 43.11
C LYS A 249 20.50 -17.72 42.46
N GLN A 250 20.04 -18.12 41.28
CA GLN A 250 20.61 -19.26 40.55
C GLN A 250 22.00 -18.93 40.00
N PHE A 251 22.20 -17.70 39.53
CA PHE A 251 23.52 -17.20 39.12
C PHE A 251 24.51 -17.20 40.28
N GLN A 252 24.11 -16.75 41.47
CA GLN A 252 24.92 -16.78 42.69
C GLN A 252 25.30 -18.18 43.18
N LEU A 253 24.60 -19.23 42.73
CA LEU A 253 25.03 -20.62 43.00
C LEU A 253 26.17 -21.07 42.09
N LEU A 254 26.34 -20.40 40.94
CA LEU A 254 27.39 -20.67 39.96
C LEU A 254 28.61 -19.78 40.21
N ASP A 255 28.38 -18.50 40.50
CA ASP A 255 29.37 -17.51 40.96
C ASP A 255 29.69 -17.76 42.45
N THR A 256 30.63 -18.68 42.67
CA THR A 256 31.02 -19.17 43.99
C THR A 256 31.92 -18.21 44.75
N ASP A 257 32.68 -17.38 44.05
CA ASP A 257 33.56 -16.39 44.68
C ASP A 257 32.89 -15.02 44.87
N GLY A 258 31.72 -14.82 44.26
CA GLY A 258 30.91 -13.61 44.38
C GLY A 258 31.48 -12.44 43.59
N SER A 259 32.28 -12.71 42.56
CA SER A 259 32.87 -11.69 41.69
C SER A 259 31.82 -10.97 40.83
N GLY A 260 30.64 -11.57 40.66
CA GLY A 260 29.58 -11.07 39.79
C GLY A 260 29.67 -11.58 38.34
N GLU A 261 30.68 -12.40 38.03
CA GLU A 261 30.90 -13.01 36.73
C GLU A 261 31.25 -14.50 36.93
N ILE A 262 30.86 -15.37 35.99
CA ILE A 262 31.20 -16.80 36.05
C ILE A 262 32.47 -17.05 35.25
N ASP A 263 33.50 -17.55 35.91
CA ASP A 263 34.80 -17.86 35.29
C ASP A 263 34.96 -19.32 34.80
N GLU A 264 36.12 -19.62 34.20
CA GLU A 264 36.45 -20.97 33.71
C GLU A 264 36.48 -22.01 34.85
N GLN A 265 36.94 -21.63 36.04
CA GLN A 265 37.06 -22.50 37.21
C GLN A 265 35.68 -22.83 37.79
N GLU A 266 34.79 -21.85 37.85
CA GLU A 266 33.42 -21.98 38.33
C GLU A 266 32.58 -22.83 37.38
N LEU A 267 32.72 -22.61 36.07
CA LEU A 267 32.09 -23.45 35.08
C LEU A 267 32.64 -24.90 35.11
N ALA A 268 33.95 -25.07 35.33
CA ALA A 268 34.55 -26.39 35.53
C ALA A 268 34.00 -27.11 36.77
N ALA A 269 33.81 -26.36 37.87
CA ALA A 269 33.22 -26.88 39.10
C ALA A 269 31.77 -27.32 38.88
N LEU A 270 30.98 -26.53 38.15
CA LEU A 270 29.63 -26.92 37.73
C LEU A 270 29.65 -28.23 36.92
N MET A 271 30.48 -28.33 35.89
CA MET A 271 30.60 -29.55 35.07
C MET A 271 30.94 -30.78 35.91
N LYS A 272 31.86 -30.64 36.87
CA LYS A 272 32.23 -31.70 37.81
C LYS A 272 31.06 -32.13 38.69
N ASN A 273 30.29 -31.19 39.23
CA ASN A 273 29.07 -31.48 40.01
C ASN A 273 27.99 -32.16 39.15
N LEU A 274 27.96 -31.86 37.86
CA LEU A 274 27.12 -32.54 36.86
C LEU A 274 27.66 -33.91 36.44
N GLY A 275 28.82 -34.34 36.95
CA GLY A 275 29.42 -35.63 36.62
C GLY A 275 30.04 -35.69 35.22
N GLN A 276 30.30 -34.54 34.62
CA GLN A 276 31.09 -34.39 33.39
C GLN A 276 32.56 -34.21 33.76
N ASP A 277 33.50 -34.74 32.96
CA ASP A 277 34.92 -34.43 33.14
C ASP A 277 35.23 -33.07 32.48
N PRO A 278 35.59 -32.03 33.26
CA PRO A 278 35.89 -30.72 32.70
C PRO A 278 37.05 -30.74 31.69
N ARG A 279 37.93 -31.76 31.76
CA ARG A 279 39.06 -31.92 30.82
C ARG A 279 38.63 -32.46 29.45
N ALA A 280 37.46 -33.08 29.37
CA ALA A 280 36.91 -33.60 28.13
C ALA A 280 36.10 -32.55 27.34
N ILE A 281 35.86 -31.37 27.93
CA ILE A 281 35.06 -30.31 27.36
C ILE A 281 35.94 -29.06 27.24
N ASP A 282 35.94 -28.44 26.07
CA ASP A 282 36.60 -27.14 25.87
C ASP A 282 35.77 -26.03 26.53
N ILE A 283 36.06 -25.74 27.81
CA ILE A 283 35.33 -24.76 28.63
C ILE A 283 35.41 -23.36 28.02
N LYS A 284 36.57 -22.99 27.48
CA LYS A 284 36.76 -21.70 26.81
C LYS A 284 35.86 -21.55 25.59
N ALA A 285 35.69 -22.62 24.82
CA ALA A 285 34.74 -22.62 23.71
C ALA A 285 33.28 -22.54 24.19
N VAL A 286 32.95 -23.06 25.38
CA VAL A 286 31.61 -22.93 25.97
C VAL A 286 31.35 -21.48 26.41
N ILE A 287 32.30 -20.83 27.07
CA ILE A 287 32.19 -19.43 27.50
C ILE A 287 32.10 -18.52 26.28
N LYS A 288 33.00 -18.68 25.30
CA LYS A 288 33.03 -17.89 24.07
C LYS A 288 31.73 -17.96 23.24
N GLU A 289 30.94 -19.02 23.40
CA GLU A 289 29.64 -19.14 22.71
C GLU A 289 28.60 -18.15 23.23
N VAL A 290 28.76 -17.67 24.46
CA VAL A 290 27.76 -16.89 25.19
C VAL A 290 28.28 -15.55 25.72
N ASP A 291 29.59 -15.41 25.86
CA ASP A 291 30.35 -14.19 26.15
C ASP A 291 30.25 -13.21 24.96
N ARG A 292 29.48 -12.15 25.15
CA ARG A 292 29.19 -11.14 24.11
C ARG A 292 30.17 -9.98 24.16
N ASP A 293 30.60 -9.60 25.36
CA ASP A 293 31.53 -8.48 25.52
C ASP A 293 33.00 -8.91 25.29
N GLY A 294 33.26 -10.21 25.22
CA GLY A 294 34.54 -10.82 24.91
C GLY A 294 35.52 -10.79 26.08
N ASN A 295 35.05 -10.57 27.31
CA ASN A 295 35.89 -10.50 28.50
C ASN A 295 36.38 -11.88 28.98
N GLY A 296 35.84 -12.97 28.42
CA GLY A 296 36.19 -14.34 28.76
C GLY A 296 35.50 -14.87 30.02
N MET A 297 34.53 -14.14 30.56
CA MET A 297 33.69 -14.51 31.68
C MET A 297 32.21 -14.44 31.26
N ILE A 298 31.30 -14.86 32.15
CA ILE A 298 29.86 -14.74 31.89
C ILE A 298 29.22 -13.88 32.98
N ASN A 299 28.83 -12.66 32.64
CA ASN A 299 28.12 -11.78 33.56
C ASN A 299 26.62 -12.15 33.68
N PHE A 300 25.91 -11.51 34.61
CA PHE A 300 24.50 -11.83 34.86
C PHE A 300 23.57 -11.55 33.66
N ASN A 301 23.86 -10.53 32.86
CA ASN A 301 23.08 -10.19 31.67
C ASN A 301 23.24 -11.29 30.60
N GLU A 302 24.46 -11.73 30.37
CA GLU A 302 24.77 -12.85 29.47
C GLU A 302 24.10 -14.14 29.94
N PHE A 303 24.14 -14.43 31.24
CA PHE A 303 23.41 -15.56 31.81
C PHE A 303 21.90 -15.48 31.51
N CYS A 304 21.27 -14.32 31.71
CA CYS A 304 19.86 -14.12 31.41
C CYS A 304 19.55 -14.32 29.92
N HIS A 305 20.44 -13.89 29.02
CA HIS A 305 20.33 -14.14 27.59
C HIS A 305 20.42 -15.62 27.23
N ILE A 306 21.27 -16.38 27.92
CA ILE A 306 21.33 -17.82 27.70
C ILE A 306 20.01 -18.46 28.10
N VAL A 307 19.48 -18.13 29.28
CA VAL A 307 18.19 -18.64 29.77
C VAL A 307 17.04 -18.25 28.82
N TYR A 308 17.07 -17.02 28.30
CA TYR A 308 16.15 -16.59 27.25
C TYR A 308 16.32 -17.44 25.98
N ASN A 309 17.54 -17.67 25.49
CA ASN A 309 17.78 -18.42 24.26
C ASN A 309 17.55 -19.92 24.38
N MET A 310 17.60 -20.50 25.58
CA MET A 310 17.25 -21.89 25.89
C MET A 310 15.83 -22.27 25.45
N ARG A 311 14.96 -21.28 25.21
CA ARG A 311 13.61 -21.47 24.67
C ARG A 311 13.58 -21.77 23.16
N SER A 312 14.65 -21.45 22.43
CA SER A 312 14.77 -21.65 20.97
C SER A 312 15.45 -22.99 20.64
N GLN A 313 15.36 -23.47 19.39
CA GLN A 313 15.98 -24.74 18.99
C GLN A 313 17.53 -24.70 18.99
N SER A 314 18.13 -23.51 19.09
CA SER A 314 19.58 -23.35 19.20
C SER A 314 20.04 -23.62 20.64
N LYS A 315 20.49 -24.85 20.89
CA LYS A 315 21.02 -25.26 22.19
C LYS A 315 22.52 -25.01 22.24
N THR A 316 22.93 -23.94 22.91
CA THR A 316 24.35 -23.74 23.24
C THR A 316 24.85 -24.84 24.18
N LYS A 317 26.17 -25.04 24.23
CA LYS A 317 26.75 -26.01 25.18
C LYS A 317 26.45 -25.62 26.62
N PHE A 318 26.47 -24.32 26.93
CA PHE A 318 26.13 -23.81 28.26
C PHE A 318 24.65 -24.06 28.61
N ALA A 319 23.73 -23.85 27.66
CA ALA A 319 22.31 -24.18 27.82
C ALA A 319 22.07 -25.65 28.17
N ALA A 320 22.84 -26.57 27.57
CA ALA A 320 22.77 -27.99 27.91
C ALA A 320 23.21 -28.26 29.36
N LEU A 321 24.25 -27.58 29.85
CA LEU A 321 24.71 -27.68 31.24
C LEU A 321 23.65 -27.19 32.23
N LEU A 322 23.02 -26.04 31.95
CA LEU A 322 21.92 -25.53 32.78
C LEU A 322 20.75 -26.53 32.83
N THR A 323 20.41 -27.13 31.69
CA THR A 323 19.36 -28.17 31.63
C THR A 323 19.72 -29.39 32.49
N MET A 324 20.98 -29.82 32.48
CA MET A 324 21.46 -30.91 33.34
C MET A 324 21.44 -30.51 34.82
N GLY A 325 21.78 -29.26 35.15
CA GLY A 325 21.72 -28.72 36.51
C GLY A 325 20.30 -28.71 37.07
N VAL A 326 19.32 -28.31 36.26
CA VAL A 326 17.90 -28.42 36.62
C VAL A 326 17.51 -29.89 36.85
N ALA A 327 17.88 -30.80 35.95
CA ALA A 327 17.54 -32.22 36.06
C ALA A 327 18.16 -32.92 37.28
N LYS A 328 19.33 -32.45 37.75
CA LYS A 328 19.97 -32.94 38.99
C LYS A 328 19.49 -32.23 40.26
N GLY A 329 18.58 -31.27 40.14
CA GLY A 329 18.06 -30.51 41.26
C GLY A 329 19.03 -29.47 41.84
N LEU A 330 20.09 -29.12 41.10
CA LEU A 330 21.04 -28.07 41.47
C LEU A 330 20.47 -26.67 41.17
N LEU A 331 19.62 -26.56 40.15
CA LEU A 331 19.04 -25.30 39.68
C LEU A 331 17.50 -25.31 39.71
N ASN A 332 16.90 -25.59 40.86
CA ASN A 332 15.45 -25.84 40.95
C ASN A 332 14.58 -24.62 40.57
N ASP A 333 14.97 -23.41 41.01
CA ASP A 333 14.21 -22.20 40.69
C ASP A 333 14.37 -21.80 39.21
N LEU A 334 15.45 -22.23 38.56
CA LEU A 334 15.60 -22.04 37.12
C LEU A 334 14.59 -22.88 36.32
N GLY A 335 14.24 -24.07 36.82
CA GLY A 335 13.26 -24.94 36.20
C GLY A 335 11.85 -24.32 36.15
N SER A 336 11.44 -23.62 37.21
CA SER A 336 10.14 -22.94 37.25
C SER A 336 10.12 -21.71 36.33
N VAL A 337 11.21 -20.94 36.26
CA VAL A 337 11.36 -19.81 35.33
C VAL A 337 11.28 -20.32 33.89
N LEU A 338 12.03 -21.36 33.52
CA LEU A 338 12.00 -21.94 32.17
C LEU A 338 10.59 -22.44 31.78
N ALA A 339 9.83 -23.03 32.71
CA ALA A 339 8.46 -23.48 32.47
C ALA A 339 7.48 -22.30 32.27
N SER A 340 7.56 -21.28 33.13
CA SER A 340 6.75 -20.05 33.03
C SER A 340 7.01 -19.33 31.70
N THR A 341 8.28 -19.11 31.35
CA THR A 341 8.68 -18.41 30.13
C THR A 341 8.31 -19.19 28.87
N LYS A 342 8.43 -20.52 28.86
CA LYS A 342 8.02 -21.36 27.70
C LYS A 342 6.53 -21.23 27.39
N ASN A 343 5.68 -21.15 28.41
CA ASN A 343 4.23 -20.98 28.23
C ASN A 343 3.88 -19.59 27.69
N LYS A 344 4.47 -18.51 28.24
CA LYS A 344 4.29 -17.13 27.76
C LYS A 344 4.72 -16.99 26.29
N VAL A 345 5.86 -17.57 25.93
CA VAL A 345 6.44 -17.49 24.57
C VAL A 345 5.68 -18.35 23.56
N SER A 346 5.16 -19.52 23.96
CA SER A 346 4.30 -20.32 23.07
C SER A 346 2.99 -19.60 22.73
N MET A 347 2.43 -18.85 23.67
CA MET A 347 1.26 -18.01 23.40
C MET A 347 1.64 -16.83 22.48
N TRP A 348 2.78 -16.17 22.75
CA TRP A 348 3.31 -15.05 21.97
C TRP A 348 3.65 -15.41 20.50
N TRP A 349 4.33 -16.54 20.26
CA TRP A 349 4.75 -16.94 18.90
C TRP A 349 3.57 -17.36 18.03
N ASN A 350 2.57 -18.02 18.62
CA ASN A 350 1.34 -18.37 17.93
C ASN A 350 0.51 -17.12 17.59
N ALA A 351 0.42 -16.16 18.51
CA ALA A 351 -0.30 -14.91 18.28
C ALA A 351 0.35 -14.07 17.17
N ASN A 352 1.68 -13.90 17.21
CA ASN A 352 2.39 -13.09 16.22
C ASN A 352 2.32 -13.71 14.82
N ARG A 353 2.47 -15.04 14.70
CA ARG A 353 2.32 -15.75 13.41
C ARG A 353 0.91 -15.60 12.83
N ILE A 354 -0.13 -15.74 13.66
CA ILE A 354 -1.53 -15.60 13.22
C ILE A 354 -1.83 -14.15 12.81
N ALA A 355 -1.30 -13.16 13.52
CA ALA A 355 -1.45 -11.75 13.19
C ALA A 355 -0.75 -11.40 11.87
N GLU A 356 0.47 -11.89 11.66
CA GLU A 356 1.24 -11.73 10.42
C GLU A 356 0.52 -12.36 9.22
N GLU A 357 -0.03 -13.57 9.40
CA GLU A 357 -0.83 -14.27 8.37
C GLU A 357 -2.09 -13.47 8.01
N LYS A 358 -2.83 -12.95 9.00
CA LYS A 358 -4.00 -12.09 8.75
C LYS A 358 -3.63 -10.80 8.04
N ARG A 359 -2.50 -10.16 8.40
CA ARG A 359 -1.99 -8.96 7.72
C ARG A 359 -1.68 -9.23 6.26
N LEU A 360 -0.98 -10.33 5.98
CA LEU A 360 -0.62 -10.72 4.62
C LEU A 360 -1.86 -11.08 3.79
N GLN A 361 -2.83 -11.77 4.39
CA GLN A 361 -4.08 -12.13 3.74
C GLN A 361 -4.92 -10.89 3.40
N ALA A 362 -5.06 -9.95 4.34
CA ALA A 362 -5.74 -8.68 4.10
C ALA A 362 -5.03 -7.82 3.03
N LYS A 363 -3.69 -7.84 2.98
CA LYS A 363 -2.94 -7.15 1.91
C LYS A 363 -3.24 -7.77 0.53
N ARG A 364 -3.21 -9.10 0.44
CA ARG A 364 -3.54 -9.84 -0.80
C ARG A 364 -4.97 -9.60 -1.27
N GLU A 365 -5.94 -9.56 -0.35
CA GLU A 365 -7.34 -9.26 -0.69
C GLU A 365 -7.51 -7.84 -1.25
N ARG A 366 -6.87 -6.85 -0.63
CA ARG A 366 -6.90 -5.46 -1.15
C ARG A 366 -6.27 -5.34 -2.54
N GLU A 367 -5.20 -6.08 -2.80
CA GLU A 367 -4.57 -6.11 -4.13
C GLU A 367 -5.51 -6.74 -5.17
N ARG A 368 -6.13 -7.89 -4.85
CA ARG A 368 -7.13 -8.52 -5.75
C ARG A 368 -8.34 -7.65 -5.99
N GLU A 369 -8.85 -6.97 -4.95
CA GLU A 369 -9.98 -6.06 -5.10
C GLU A 369 -9.63 -4.85 -5.96
N ARG A 370 -8.43 -4.28 -5.80
CA ARG A 370 -7.93 -3.19 -6.63
C ARG A 370 -7.79 -3.60 -8.08
N GLU A 371 -7.26 -4.78 -8.34
CA GLU A 371 -7.14 -5.34 -9.69
C GLU A 371 -8.53 -5.59 -10.30
N ARG A 372 -9.47 -6.16 -9.55
CA ARG A 372 -10.86 -6.36 -9.98
C ARG A 372 -11.51 -5.04 -10.38
N LEU A 373 -11.42 -4.01 -9.53
CA LEU A 373 -11.99 -2.70 -9.82
C LEU A 373 -11.34 -2.05 -11.05
N ARG A 374 -10.03 -2.24 -11.24
CA ARG A 374 -9.33 -1.77 -12.44
C ARG A 374 -9.84 -2.46 -13.69
N LEU A 375 -9.96 -3.80 -13.68
CA LEU A 375 -10.47 -4.57 -14.81
C LEU A 375 -11.94 -4.24 -15.11
N GLU A 376 -12.78 -4.04 -14.09
CA GLU A 376 -14.17 -3.59 -14.26
C GLU A 376 -14.25 -2.18 -14.87
N ALA A 377 -13.36 -1.26 -14.48
CA ALA A 377 -13.28 0.07 -15.08
C ALA A 377 -12.83 0.02 -16.54
N GLU A 378 -11.77 -0.74 -16.84
CA GLU A 378 -11.27 -0.95 -18.21
C GLU A 378 -12.35 -1.61 -19.10
N ALA A 379 -13.09 -2.60 -18.58
CA ALA A 379 -14.18 -3.24 -19.30
C ALA A 379 -15.35 -2.27 -19.59
N ARG A 380 -15.72 -1.43 -18.61
CA ARG A 380 -16.76 -0.40 -18.78
C ARG A 380 -16.36 0.64 -19.81
N GLU A 381 -15.10 1.07 -19.80
CA GLU A 381 -14.57 2.02 -20.77
C GLU A 381 -14.56 1.42 -22.18
N LYS A 382 -14.11 0.17 -22.32
CA LYS A 382 -14.14 -0.55 -23.61
C LYS A 382 -15.57 -0.70 -24.14
N GLN A 383 -16.52 -1.05 -23.29
CA GLN A 383 -17.92 -1.16 -23.67
C GLN A 383 -18.49 0.19 -24.14
N TYR A 384 -18.16 1.28 -23.45
CA TYR A 384 -18.57 2.63 -23.86
C TYR A 384 -18.06 2.99 -25.27
N TYR A 385 -16.79 2.71 -25.57
CA TYR A 385 -16.25 2.96 -26.91
C TYR A 385 -16.90 2.09 -27.99
N GLU A 386 -17.18 0.82 -27.68
CA GLU A 386 -17.84 -0.10 -28.62
C GLU A 386 -19.28 0.34 -28.92
N ASP A 387 -20.03 0.75 -27.90
CA ASP A 387 -21.38 1.30 -28.05
C ASP A 387 -21.38 2.60 -28.88
N GLU A 388 -20.44 3.51 -28.65
CA GLU A 388 -20.33 4.76 -29.42
C GLU A 388 -19.92 4.50 -30.87
N LEU A 389 -19.02 3.55 -31.12
CA LEU A 389 -18.66 3.14 -32.48
C LEU A 389 -19.87 2.56 -33.23
N ASN A 390 -20.61 1.65 -32.60
CA ASN A 390 -21.83 1.08 -33.16
C ASN A 390 -22.88 2.16 -33.48
N ARG A 391 -23.00 3.18 -32.61
CA ARG A 391 -23.89 4.32 -32.82
C ARG A 391 -23.46 5.14 -34.04
N LEU A 392 -22.16 5.43 -34.19
CA LEU A 392 -21.63 6.17 -35.34
C LEU A 392 -21.83 5.38 -36.65
N GLU A 393 -21.59 4.07 -36.63
CA GLU A 393 -21.84 3.20 -37.79
C GLU A 393 -23.33 3.16 -38.17
N ALA A 394 -24.23 3.12 -37.18
CA ALA A 394 -25.67 3.17 -37.43
C ALA A 394 -26.11 4.49 -38.06
N LEU A 395 -25.58 5.62 -37.58
CA LEU A 395 -25.84 6.94 -38.15
C LEU A 395 -25.33 7.04 -39.59
N GLU A 396 -24.13 6.53 -39.87
CA GLU A 396 -23.56 6.53 -41.22
C GLU A 396 -24.37 5.65 -42.17
N LYS A 397 -24.77 4.46 -41.71
CA LYS A 397 -25.67 3.58 -42.46
C LYS A 397 -26.99 4.26 -42.77
N GLU A 398 -27.60 4.95 -41.80
CA GLU A 398 -28.84 5.72 -41.99
C GLU A 398 -28.65 6.81 -43.06
N ARG A 399 -27.53 7.54 -43.03
CA ARG A 399 -27.18 8.55 -44.05
C ARG A 399 -27.08 7.96 -45.45
N LEU A 400 -26.47 6.78 -45.58
CA LEU A 400 -26.24 6.08 -46.85
C LEU A 400 -27.46 5.31 -47.39
N THR A 401 -28.53 5.13 -46.59
CA THR A 401 -29.74 4.42 -47.06
C THR A 401 -30.36 5.09 -48.28
N MET A 402 -30.68 4.35 -49.35
CA MET A 402 -31.35 4.93 -50.51
C MET A 402 -32.77 5.39 -50.16
N VAL A 403 -33.10 6.63 -50.56
CA VAL A 403 -34.46 7.18 -50.42
C VAL A 403 -35.15 7.09 -51.77
N GLU A 404 -36.26 6.39 -51.81
CA GLU A 404 -37.03 6.20 -53.04
C GLU A 404 -37.48 7.56 -53.62
N GLY A 405 -37.18 7.80 -54.90
CA GLY A 405 -37.50 9.07 -55.57
C GLY A 405 -36.52 10.21 -55.31
N LEU A 406 -35.43 9.97 -54.56
CA LEU A 406 -34.33 10.92 -54.38
C LEU A 406 -33.03 10.32 -54.93
N ARG A 407 -32.45 10.96 -55.95
CA ARG A 407 -31.09 10.63 -56.39
C ARG A 407 -30.13 11.68 -55.85
N HIS A 408 -29.14 11.25 -55.09
CA HIS A 408 -28.08 12.09 -54.54
C HIS A 408 -26.76 11.74 -55.26
N GLU A 409 -26.18 12.70 -55.99
CA GLU A 409 -24.91 12.57 -56.69
C GLU A 409 -23.93 13.64 -56.17
N VAL A 410 -22.90 13.23 -55.44
CA VAL A 410 -21.88 14.15 -54.91
C VAL A 410 -21.00 14.65 -56.06
N LEU A 411 -20.92 15.97 -56.25
CA LEU A 411 -20.09 16.62 -57.27
C LEU A 411 -18.76 17.10 -56.69
N LEU A 412 -18.76 17.58 -55.44
CA LEU A 412 -17.59 17.96 -54.66
C LEU A 412 -17.79 17.46 -53.23
N GLU A 413 -16.82 16.73 -52.70
CA GLU A 413 -16.88 16.25 -51.31
C GLU A 413 -16.79 17.41 -50.31
N GLY A 414 -17.57 17.35 -49.24
CA GLY A 414 -17.44 18.23 -48.08
C GLY A 414 -16.46 17.67 -47.05
N ASP A 415 -16.54 18.17 -45.82
CA ASP A 415 -15.63 17.81 -44.74
C ASP A 415 -15.87 16.43 -44.11
N LYS A 416 -17.01 15.78 -44.42
CA LYS A 416 -17.43 14.49 -43.85
C LYS A 416 -17.53 14.45 -42.32
N GLU A 417 -17.47 15.59 -41.66
CA GLU A 417 -17.50 15.72 -40.20
C GLU A 417 -18.73 16.50 -39.74
N ASN A 418 -19.04 17.61 -40.41
CA ASN A 418 -20.09 18.53 -39.99
C ASN A 418 -21.33 18.33 -40.86
N TYR A 419 -22.37 17.74 -40.26
CA TYR A 419 -23.64 17.50 -40.93
C TYR A 419 -24.79 18.25 -40.23
N PRO A 420 -25.76 18.82 -40.97
CA PRO A 420 -26.91 19.46 -40.35
C PRO A 420 -27.75 18.45 -39.54
N ASN A 421 -28.15 18.84 -38.32
CA ASN A 421 -29.19 18.17 -37.55
C ASN A 421 -30.56 18.78 -37.84
N ARG A 422 -31.62 17.99 -37.66
CA ARG A 422 -33.01 18.46 -37.80
C ARG A 422 -33.25 19.70 -36.92
N GLY A 423 -33.70 20.79 -37.52
CA GLY A 423 -33.97 22.07 -36.86
C GLY A 423 -32.80 23.06 -36.82
N GLN A 424 -31.58 22.65 -37.18
CA GLN A 424 -30.45 23.56 -37.35
C GLN A 424 -30.60 24.39 -38.63
N TYR A 425 -30.00 25.58 -38.62
CA TYR A 425 -29.96 26.43 -39.80
C TYR A 425 -28.83 26.00 -40.74
N ALA A 426 -29.16 25.77 -42.00
CA ALA A 426 -28.18 25.57 -43.07
C ALA A 426 -28.17 26.78 -44.00
N ARG A 427 -26.98 27.17 -44.44
CA ARG A 427 -26.75 28.18 -45.46
C ARG A 427 -26.29 27.50 -46.75
N VAL A 428 -27.03 27.70 -47.83
CA VAL A 428 -26.78 26.98 -49.10
C VAL A 428 -26.77 27.90 -50.31
N HIS A 429 -25.95 27.55 -51.30
CA HIS A 429 -26.12 28.02 -52.67
C HIS A 429 -26.79 26.94 -53.51
N TYR A 430 -27.64 27.33 -54.46
CA TYR A 430 -28.29 26.35 -55.33
C TYR A 430 -28.61 26.89 -56.71
N VAL A 431 -28.78 25.93 -57.62
CA VAL A 431 -29.36 26.10 -58.95
C VAL A 431 -30.41 25.01 -59.14
N GLY A 432 -31.67 25.40 -59.34
CA GLY A 432 -32.79 24.52 -59.64
C GLY A 432 -33.12 24.53 -61.13
N MET A 433 -33.19 23.33 -61.71
CA MET A 433 -33.48 23.10 -63.12
C MET A 433 -34.46 21.94 -63.30
N PHE A 434 -35.16 21.94 -64.43
CA PHE A 434 -35.94 20.78 -64.87
C PHE A 434 -35.02 19.69 -65.40
N GLU A 435 -35.54 18.47 -65.54
CA GLU A 435 -34.79 17.32 -66.09
C GLU A 435 -34.23 17.59 -67.51
N ASN A 436 -34.89 18.45 -68.29
CA ASN A 436 -34.40 18.88 -69.60
C ASN A 436 -33.28 19.96 -69.56
N GLY A 437 -32.76 20.28 -68.37
CA GLY A 437 -31.68 21.26 -68.16
C GLY A 437 -32.13 22.71 -68.11
N LYS A 438 -33.42 23.01 -68.30
CA LYS A 438 -33.92 24.40 -68.21
C LYS A 438 -33.91 24.86 -66.75
N VAL A 439 -33.07 25.86 -66.46
CA VAL A 439 -33.01 26.51 -65.13
C VAL A 439 -34.29 27.30 -64.88
N PHE A 440 -34.91 27.09 -63.72
CA PHE A 440 -36.07 27.87 -63.27
C PHE A 440 -35.72 28.79 -62.09
N GLU A 441 -34.65 28.51 -61.35
CA GLU A 441 -34.28 29.26 -60.16
C GLU A 441 -32.79 29.12 -59.80
N SER A 442 -32.17 30.18 -59.27
CA SER A 442 -30.84 30.11 -58.66
C SER A 442 -30.70 31.14 -57.54
N SER A 443 -30.08 30.75 -56.42
CA SER A 443 -29.84 31.69 -55.32
C SER A 443 -28.86 32.81 -55.70
N ARG A 444 -27.90 32.54 -56.59
CA ARG A 444 -26.93 33.55 -57.06
C ARG A 444 -27.59 34.67 -57.86
N THR A 445 -28.64 34.34 -58.63
CA THR A 445 -29.45 35.35 -59.34
C THR A 445 -30.37 36.16 -58.43
N ARG A 446 -30.63 35.69 -57.19
CA ARG A 446 -31.47 36.36 -56.19
C ARG A 446 -30.68 37.19 -55.17
N GLY A 447 -29.37 37.31 -55.33
CA GLY A 447 -28.54 38.21 -54.53
C GLY A 447 -27.96 37.63 -53.24
N GLY A 448 -27.99 36.31 -53.02
CA GLY A 448 -27.33 35.72 -51.85
C GLY A 448 -27.62 34.24 -51.61
N ALA A 449 -26.87 33.62 -50.70
CA ALA A 449 -27.13 32.27 -50.21
C ALA A 449 -28.48 32.21 -49.46
N LEU A 450 -29.15 31.07 -49.53
CA LEU A 450 -30.43 30.84 -48.84
C LEU A 450 -30.16 30.24 -47.45
N GLU A 451 -30.81 30.76 -46.41
CA GLU A 451 -30.74 30.21 -45.04
C GLU A 451 -32.13 29.74 -44.58
N PHE A 452 -32.20 28.54 -44.01
CA PHE A 452 -33.43 27.95 -43.47
C PHE A 452 -33.12 26.81 -42.49
N LYS A 453 -34.14 26.37 -41.74
CA LYS A 453 -34.04 25.20 -40.85
C LYS A 453 -34.23 23.92 -41.62
N VAL A 454 -33.26 23.01 -41.54
CA VAL A 454 -33.28 21.72 -42.26
C VAL A 454 -34.16 20.71 -41.52
N GLY A 455 -34.96 19.94 -42.27
CA GLY A 455 -35.79 18.85 -41.72
C GLY A 455 -37.07 19.35 -41.02
N CYS A 456 -37.48 20.58 -41.28
CA CYS A 456 -38.63 21.23 -40.65
C CYS A 456 -39.74 21.62 -41.64
N GLY A 457 -39.66 21.19 -42.91
CA GLY A 457 -40.65 21.51 -43.95
C GLY A 457 -40.60 22.95 -44.45
N HIS A 458 -39.50 23.67 -44.20
CA HIS A 458 -39.29 25.03 -44.75
C HIS A 458 -38.95 25.02 -46.24
N VAL A 459 -38.47 23.88 -46.74
CA VAL A 459 -38.17 23.60 -48.15
C VAL A 459 -38.88 22.31 -48.57
N ILE A 460 -38.78 21.95 -49.85
CA ILE A 460 -39.36 20.70 -50.35
C ILE A 460 -38.75 19.50 -49.61
N GLU A 461 -39.53 18.43 -49.44
CA GLU A 461 -39.13 17.25 -48.66
C GLU A 461 -37.80 16.65 -49.14
N GLY A 462 -37.57 16.60 -50.45
CA GLY A 462 -36.33 16.10 -51.03
C GLY A 462 -35.09 16.91 -50.63
N TRP A 463 -35.23 18.20 -50.36
CA TRP A 463 -34.13 19.02 -49.84
C TRP A 463 -33.89 18.77 -48.36
N ASP A 464 -34.97 18.68 -47.57
CA ASP A 464 -34.87 18.38 -46.14
C ASP A 464 -34.16 17.04 -45.92
N VAL A 465 -34.46 16.03 -46.74
CA VAL A 465 -33.80 14.72 -46.67
C VAL A 465 -32.37 14.76 -47.21
N ALA A 466 -32.13 15.44 -48.34
CA ALA A 466 -30.80 15.50 -48.95
C ALA A 466 -29.79 16.26 -48.07
N LEU A 467 -30.17 17.42 -47.53
CA LEU A 467 -29.26 18.26 -46.76
C LEU A 467 -28.85 17.65 -45.43
N LEU A 468 -29.70 16.84 -44.79
CA LEU A 468 -29.30 16.07 -43.61
C LEU A 468 -28.16 15.09 -43.91
N ARG A 469 -27.91 14.77 -45.18
CA ARG A 469 -26.89 13.81 -45.65
C ARG A 469 -25.67 14.47 -46.29
N MET A 470 -25.72 15.79 -46.50
CA MET A 470 -24.60 16.55 -47.03
C MET A 470 -23.73 17.06 -45.88
N SER A 471 -22.41 16.96 -46.05
CA SER A 471 -21.43 17.56 -45.15
C SER A 471 -21.15 19.02 -45.53
N VAL A 472 -20.68 19.84 -44.58
CA VAL A 472 -20.32 21.24 -44.86
C VAL A 472 -19.21 21.28 -45.91
N GLY A 473 -19.34 22.18 -46.89
CA GLY A 473 -18.47 22.28 -48.06
C GLY A 473 -18.89 21.40 -49.24
N GLU A 474 -19.79 20.43 -49.03
CA GLU A 474 -20.22 19.52 -50.09
C GLU A 474 -21.05 20.24 -51.15
N THR A 475 -20.78 19.92 -52.41
CA THR A 475 -21.65 20.27 -53.54
C THR A 475 -22.23 19.01 -54.13
N ALA A 476 -23.55 18.91 -54.18
CA ALA A 476 -24.26 17.74 -54.67
C ALA A 476 -25.35 18.09 -55.67
N LYS A 477 -25.59 17.16 -56.60
CA LYS A 477 -26.71 17.17 -57.51
C LYS A 477 -27.80 16.26 -56.98
N ILE A 478 -28.93 16.86 -56.63
CA ILE A 478 -30.10 16.21 -56.07
C ILE A 478 -31.21 16.18 -57.12
N THR A 479 -31.64 14.98 -57.53
CA THR A 479 -32.83 14.81 -58.37
C THR A 479 -33.99 14.33 -57.51
N CYS A 480 -35.02 15.16 -57.38
CA CYS A 480 -36.23 14.89 -56.63
C CYS A 480 -37.37 14.49 -57.58
N ALA A 481 -37.92 13.29 -57.40
CA ALA A 481 -39.18 12.90 -58.00
C ALA A 481 -40.31 13.82 -57.51
N PRO A 482 -41.44 13.92 -58.26
CA PRO A 482 -42.50 14.87 -57.96
C PRO A 482 -43.03 14.79 -56.52
N LYS A 483 -43.10 13.58 -55.95
CA LYS A 483 -43.56 13.33 -54.57
C LYS A 483 -42.70 14.04 -53.52
N LEU A 484 -41.38 14.12 -53.72
CA LEU A 484 -40.43 14.80 -52.84
C LEU A 484 -40.18 16.27 -53.23
N ALA A 485 -40.90 16.76 -54.26
CA ALA A 485 -40.82 18.12 -54.76
C ALA A 485 -42.13 18.88 -54.44
N TYR A 486 -42.93 19.21 -55.46
CA TYR A 486 -44.19 19.95 -55.31
C TYR A 486 -45.43 19.09 -55.63
N GLY A 487 -45.29 17.77 -55.56
CA GLY A 487 -46.40 16.82 -55.76
C GLY A 487 -46.82 16.62 -57.22
N VAL A 488 -47.66 15.61 -57.42
CA VAL A 488 -48.15 15.21 -58.76
C VAL A 488 -49.24 16.16 -59.28
N LYS A 489 -50.08 16.72 -58.39
CA LYS A 489 -51.25 17.52 -58.77
C LYS A 489 -51.07 19.03 -58.55
N GLU A 490 -50.35 19.42 -57.50
CA GLU A 490 -50.31 20.81 -57.02
C GLU A 490 -49.27 21.66 -57.75
N GLY A 491 -48.03 21.16 -57.87
CA GLY A 491 -46.92 21.93 -58.45
C GLY A 491 -46.65 23.22 -57.68
N ARG A 492 -45.95 24.16 -58.31
CA ARG A 492 -45.82 25.54 -57.84
C ARG A 492 -46.08 26.53 -58.99
N PRO A 493 -47.35 26.72 -59.37
CA PRO A 493 -47.73 27.60 -60.47
C PRO A 493 -47.30 29.06 -60.24
N PRO A 494 -47.05 29.84 -61.32
CA PRO A 494 -47.07 29.42 -62.73
C PRO A 494 -45.75 28.76 -63.20
N LYS A 495 -44.73 28.71 -62.35
CA LYS A 495 -43.35 28.36 -62.78
C LYS A 495 -43.07 26.87 -62.83
N ILE A 496 -43.60 26.09 -61.91
CA ILE A 496 -43.33 24.66 -61.79
C ILE A 496 -44.67 23.91 -61.92
N PRO A 497 -44.86 23.10 -62.96
CA PRO A 497 -46.09 22.31 -63.10
C PRO A 497 -46.15 21.18 -62.07
N GLY A 498 -47.34 20.63 -61.84
CA GLY A 498 -47.50 19.38 -61.12
C GLY A 498 -46.79 18.23 -61.84
N ASN A 499 -46.38 17.20 -61.09
CA ASN A 499 -45.69 16.01 -61.60
C ASN A 499 -44.29 16.30 -62.20
N ALA A 500 -43.68 17.44 -61.87
CA ALA A 500 -42.34 17.78 -62.34
C ALA A 500 -41.25 17.11 -61.50
N THR A 501 -40.33 16.39 -62.15
CA THR A 501 -39.04 16.00 -61.57
C THR A 501 -38.10 17.21 -61.59
N LEU A 502 -37.51 17.53 -60.44
CA LEU A 502 -36.63 18.68 -60.30
C LEU A 502 -35.21 18.23 -59.99
N VAL A 503 -34.24 18.90 -60.61
CA VAL A 503 -32.82 18.67 -60.37
C VAL A 503 -32.24 19.93 -59.75
N PHE A 504 -31.52 19.78 -58.64
CA PHE A 504 -30.87 20.86 -57.93
C PHE A 504 -29.39 20.57 -57.82
N THR A 505 -28.54 21.53 -58.17
CA THR A 505 -27.15 21.54 -57.69
C THR A 505 -27.12 22.41 -56.45
N ILE A 506 -26.76 21.84 -55.31
CA ILE A 506 -26.75 22.49 -54.00
C ILE A 506 -25.33 22.45 -53.45
N GLU A 507 -24.87 23.58 -52.93
CA GLU A 507 -23.61 23.73 -52.18
C GLU A 507 -23.98 24.06 -50.73
N LEU A 508 -23.59 23.20 -49.78
CA LEU A 508 -23.79 23.43 -48.35
C LEU A 508 -22.61 24.24 -47.81
N ILE A 509 -22.86 25.51 -47.47
CA ILE A 509 -21.80 26.47 -47.13
C ILE A 509 -21.46 26.42 -45.65
N ALA A 510 -22.48 26.38 -44.79
CA ALA A 510 -22.32 26.38 -43.35
C ALA A 510 -23.58 25.88 -42.64
N ILE A 511 -23.38 25.35 -41.43
CA ILE A 511 -24.44 25.10 -40.45
C ILE A 511 -24.26 26.04 -39.26
N LYS A 512 -25.37 26.51 -38.68
CA LYS A 512 -25.36 27.35 -37.47
C LYS A 512 -26.09 26.61 -36.36
N GLU A 513 -25.43 26.49 -35.21
CA GLU A 513 -26.10 26.08 -33.99
C GLU A 513 -26.99 27.20 -33.44
N LYS A 514 -27.97 26.81 -32.65
CA LYS A 514 -28.85 27.74 -31.93
C LYS A 514 -27.96 28.50 -30.95
N VAL A 515 -27.78 29.81 -31.13
CA VAL A 515 -27.33 30.66 -30.01
C VAL A 515 -28.41 30.51 -28.94
N GLN A 516 -28.11 29.78 -27.85
CA GLN A 516 -28.88 29.94 -26.62
C GLN A 516 -28.65 31.40 -26.21
N GLN A 517 -29.73 32.19 -26.25
CA GLN A 517 -29.73 33.44 -25.51
C GLN A 517 -29.71 33.03 -24.04
N ASP A 518 -28.52 33.05 -23.44
CA ASP A 518 -28.36 33.01 -21.99
C ASP A 518 -28.93 34.34 -21.45
N GLY A 519 -30.23 34.30 -21.16
CA GLY A 519 -30.95 35.31 -20.41
C GLY A 519 -31.63 34.59 -19.26
N ASP A 520 -30.91 34.44 -18.15
CA ASP A 520 -31.40 34.84 -16.84
C ASP A 520 -30.22 34.92 -15.86
N SER A 521 -29.78 36.16 -15.66
CA SER A 521 -29.07 36.57 -14.46
C SER A 521 -30.08 36.62 -13.32
N ASP A 522 -30.16 35.56 -12.52
CA ASP A 522 -30.78 35.67 -11.19
C ASP A 522 -29.68 35.88 -10.15
N SER A 523 -29.55 37.15 -9.82
CA SER A 523 -29.00 37.66 -8.58
C SER A 523 -30.07 37.58 -7.49
N ASP A 524 -29.81 36.85 -6.42
CA ASP A 524 -30.38 37.01 -5.05
C ASP A 524 -29.42 36.18 -4.16
N VAL A 525 -28.60 36.68 -3.22
CA VAL A 525 -28.80 37.59 -2.08
C VAL A 525 -30.02 37.21 -1.23
N ASP A 526 -29.80 36.26 -0.31
CA ASP A 526 -29.73 36.57 1.13
C ASP A 526 -28.95 35.49 1.89
#